data_AF-A0A7T1I9X4-F1
#
_entry.id   AF-A0A7T1I9X4-F1
#
_cell.length_a   1.000
_cell.length_b   1.000
_cell.length_c   1.000
_cell.angle_alpha   90.00
_cell.angle_beta   90.00
_cell.angle_gamma   90.00
#
_symmetry.space_group_name_H-M   'P 1'
#
loop_
_entity.id
_entity.type
_entity.pdbx_description
1 polymer ?
#
loop_
_entity_poly.entity_id
_entity_poly.type
_entity_poly.pdbx_seq_one_letter_code
_entity_poly.pdbx_strand_id
1 'polypeptide(L)'
;MIIRPTPLASRHNEVHRFTGVVDRFGSRPTKVDSAQTVCLRYLRLADTGWPVEPDHWWFQLREVWTQAGIRVGDTVLFIAKVQQATKGFRDPHQHHLGNPRRQVIGFANTPRSVVVLRRRQGCRHQLDKLEQTLAQRDTHLREALQEKEQLSLH
;
A
#
# COMPACT_ATOMS: atom_id res chain seq x y z
N MET A 1 -10.39 7.03 -22.32
CA MET A 1 -11.59 6.73 -21.51
C MET A 1 -11.23 6.96 -20.04
N ILE A 2 -11.89 7.89 -19.35
CA ILE A 2 -11.58 8.22 -17.95
C ILE A 2 -12.31 7.21 -17.05
N ILE A 3 -11.58 6.33 -16.37
CA ILE A 3 -12.16 5.37 -15.43
C ILE A 3 -12.45 6.10 -14.11
N ARG A 4 -13.73 6.24 -13.76
CA ARG A 4 -14.15 6.84 -12.48
C ARG A 4 -14.06 5.79 -11.36
N PRO A 5 -13.57 6.16 -10.16
CA PRO A 5 -13.60 5.27 -9.00
C PRO A 5 -15.03 4.84 -8.67
N THR A 6 -15.18 3.57 -8.29
CA THR A 6 -16.45 3.03 -7.78
C THR A 6 -16.54 3.32 -6.28
N PRO A 7 -17.51 4.12 -5.81
CA PRO A 7 -17.65 4.38 -4.38
C PRO A 7 -17.99 3.09 -3.64
N LEU A 8 -17.30 2.78 -2.53
CA LEU A 8 -17.66 1.63 -1.69
C LEU A 8 -19.12 1.73 -1.19
N ALA A 9 -19.63 2.95 -1.01
CA ALA A 9 -21.03 3.20 -0.68
C ALA A 9 -22.04 2.51 -1.63
N SER A 10 -21.70 2.40 -2.92
CA SER A 10 -22.55 1.73 -3.92
C SER A 10 -22.62 0.20 -3.76
N ARG A 11 -21.78 -0.38 -2.90
CA ARG A 11 -21.65 -1.82 -2.65
C ARG A 11 -21.99 -2.19 -1.21
N HIS A 12 -22.77 -1.35 -0.53
CA HIS A 12 -23.08 -1.52 0.88
C HIS A 12 -23.75 -2.88 1.17
N ASN A 13 -23.31 -3.54 2.24
CA ASN A 13 -23.70 -4.89 2.66
C ASN A 13 -23.30 -6.05 1.74
N GLU A 14 -22.57 -5.78 0.66
CA GLU A 14 -22.09 -6.81 -0.26
C GLU A 14 -20.70 -7.33 0.16
N VAL A 15 -20.40 -8.57 -0.27
CA VAL A 15 -19.08 -9.19 -0.07
C VAL A 15 -18.41 -9.27 -1.43
N HIS A 16 -17.21 -8.73 -1.53
CA HIS A 16 -16.46 -8.66 -2.78
C HIS A 16 -15.00 -9.04 -2.58
N ARG A 17 -14.36 -9.33 -3.72
CA ARG A 17 -12.92 -9.51 -3.81
C ARG A 17 -12.27 -8.19 -4.18
N PHE A 18 -11.24 -7.82 -3.45
CA PHE A 18 -10.51 -6.59 -3.65
C PHE A 18 -9.02 -6.87 -3.76
N THR A 19 -8.33 -6.02 -4.50
CA THR A 19 -6.86 -5.98 -4.50
C THR A 19 -6.38 -4.68 -3.89
N GLY A 20 -5.21 -4.72 -3.25
CA GLY A 20 -4.55 -3.53 -2.73
C GLY A 20 -3.06 -3.77 -2.52
N VAL A 21 -2.33 -2.69 -2.28
CA VAL A 21 -0.90 -2.73 -1.92
C VAL A 21 -0.76 -2.48 -0.43
N VAL A 22 0.01 -3.32 0.26
CA VAL A 22 0.38 -3.12 1.66
C VAL A 22 1.28 -1.89 1.74
N ASP A 23 0.76 -0.80 2.30
CA ASP A 23 1.47 0.48 2.37
C ASP A 23 2.35 0.54 3.62
N ARG A 24 1.75 0.30 4.79
CA ARG A 24 2.44 0.35 6.07
C ARG A 24 1.69 -0.39 7.17
N PHE A 25 2.41 -0.71 8.22
CA PHE A 25 1.84 -1.15 9.50
C PHE A 25 1.74 0.04 10.46
N GLY A 26 0.87 -0.07 11.43
CA GLY A 26 0.73 0.91 12.51
C GLY A 26 0.01 0.30 13.71
N SER A 27 -0.20 1.09 14.75
CA SER A 27 -0.96 0.68 15.93
C SER A 27 -2.03 1.72 16.26
N ARG A 28 -3.12 1.26 16.88
CA ARG A 28 -4.13 2.16 17.46
C ARG A 28 -4.31 1.84 18.94
N PRO A 29 -4.44 2.84 19.82
CA PRO A 29 -4.80 2.60 21.21
C PRO A 29 -6.20 1.98 21.31
N THR A 30 -6.34 1.04 22.24
CA THR A 30 -7.62 0.45 22.67
C THR A 30 -7.81 0.72 24.16
N LYS A 31 -8.93 0.28 24.75
CA LYS A 31 -9.19 0.49 26.18
C LYS A 31 -8.16 -0.19 27.11
N VAL A 32 -7.50 -1.24 26.64
CA VAL A 32 -6.65 -2.12 27.47
C VAL A 32 -5.21 -2.18 26.96
N ASP A 33 -4.99 -2.07 25.65
CA ASP A 33 -3.67 -2.16 25.02
C ASP A 33 -3.65 -1.44 23.65
N SER A 34 -2.68 -1.73 22.79
CA SER A 34 -2.63 -1.28 21.39
C SER A 34 -3.04 -2.41 20.43
N ALA A 35 -3.91 -2.10 19.47
CA ALA A 35 -4.24 -3.01 18.38
C ALA A 35 -3.34 -2.71 17.18
N GLN A 36 -2.59 -3.70 16.72
CA GLN A 36 -1.82 -3.61 15.48
C GLN A 36 -2.76 -3.48 14.27
N THR A 37 -2.32 -2.75 13.26
CA THR A 37 -3.11 -2.42 12.07
C THR A 37 -2.25 -2.43 10.81
N VAL A 38 -2.90 -2.62 9.66
CA VAL A 38 -2.29 -2.57 8.33
C VAL A 38 -3.08 -1.61 7.44
N CYS A 39 -2.37 -0.74 6.74
CA CYS A 39 -2.92 0.16 5.73
C CYS A 39 -2.73 -0.45 4.34
N LEU A 40 -3.82 -0.60 3.59
CA LEU A 40 -3.78 -0.89 2.17
C LEU A 40 -4.04 0.37 1.35
N ARG A 41 -3.36 0.52 0.22
CA ARG A 41 -3.57 1.59 -0.78
C ARG A 41 -3.87 1.02 -2.17
N TYR A 42 -4.29 1.90 -3.07
CA TYR A 42 -4.60 1.58 -4.46
C TYR A 42 -5.66 0.48 -4.58
N LEU A 43 -6.70 0.59 -3.74
CA LEU A 43 -7.76 -0.40 -3.66
C LEU A 43 -8.53 -0.49 -4.98
N ARG A 44 -8.81 -1.73 -5.41
CA ARG A 44 -9.56 -2.03 -6.64
C ARG A 44 -10.47 -3.23 -6.43
N LEU A 45 -11.57 -3.30 -7.17
CA LEU A 45 -12.35 -4.53 -7.32
C LEU A 45 -11.52 -5.55 -8.11
N ALA A 46 -11.39 -6.77 -7.59
CA ALA A 46 -10.56 -7.79 -8.24
C ALA A 46 -11.15 -8.26 -9.57
N ASP A 47 -12.48 -8.27 -9.70
CA ASP A 47 -13.18 -8.81 -10.87
C ASP A 47 -13.07 -7.89 -12.09
N THR A 48 -13.07 -6.57 -11.86
CA THR A 48 -13.07 -5.55 -12.93
C THR A 48 -11.78 -4.76 -13.01
N GLY A 49 -10.92 -4.83 -11.99
CA GLY A 49 -9.74 -3.97 -11.84
C GLY A 49 -10.06 -2.50 -11.56
N TRP A 50 -11.34 -2.15 -11.39
CA TRP A 50 -11.77 -0.76 -11.21
C TRP A 50 -11.34 -0.22 -9.85
N PRO A 51 -10.80 1.02 -9.80
CA PRO A 51 -10.45 1.66 -8.54
C PRO A 51 -11.70 1.87 -7.67
N VAL A 52 -11.54 1.76 -6.36
CA VAL A 52 -12.62 2.05 -5.40
C VAL A 52 -12.32 3.31 -4.60
N GLU A 53 -13.37 3.95 -4.11
CA GLU A 53 -13.27 5.11 -3.22
C GLU A 53 -13.87 4.79 -1.84
N PRO A 54 -13.12 4.97 -0.73
CA PRO A 54 -11.74 5.46 -0.67
C PRO A 54 -10.71 4.49 -1.25
N ASP A 55 -9.60 5.05 -1.75
CA ASP A 55 -8.50 4.31 -2.38
C ASP A 55 -7.58 3.59 -1.36
N HIS A 56 -7.80 3.82 -0.07
CA HIS A 56 -7.04 3.25 1.02
C HIS A 56 -7.93 2.87 2.20
N TRP A 57 -7.48 1.89 2.97
CA TRP A 57 -8.18 1.46 4.17
C TRP A 57 -7.26 0.86 5.23
N TRP A 58 -7.64 1.05 6.50
CA TRP A 58 -6.96 0.47 7.64
C TRP A 58 -7.73 -0.76 8.16
N PHE A 59 -7.02 -1.87 8.27
CA PHE A 59 -7.53 -3.10 8.88
C PHE A 59 -6.83 -3.35 10.20
N GLN A 60 -7.52 -4.03 11.13
CA GLN A 60 -6.83 -4.61 12.28
C GLN A 60 -5.96 -5.77 11.80
N LEU A 61 -4.71 -5.82 12.25
CA LEU A 61 -3.78 -6.90 11.95
C LEU A 61 -4.17 -8.13 12.78
N ARG A 62 -5.04 -8.96 12.21
CA ARG A 62 -5.49 -10.25 12.75
C ARG A 62 -4.81 -11.42 12.05
N GLU A 63 -5.11 -12.62 12.55
CA GLU A 63 -4.56 -13.90 12.10
C GLU A 63 -4.52 -14.08 10.58
N VAL A 64 -5.58 -13.71 9.86
CA VAL A 64 -5.64 -13.82 8.38
C VAL A 64 -4.54 -13.04 7.66
N TRP A 65 -4.09 -11.91 8.21
CA TRP A 65 -3.00 -11.13 7.61
C TRP A 65 -1.64 -11.71 7.98
N THR A 66 -1.48 -12.16 9.22
CA THR A 66 -0.21 -12.72 9.71
C THR A 66 0.08 -14.08 9.08
N GLN A 67 -0.93 -14.92 8.89
CA GLN A 67 -0.81 -16.21 8.20
C GLN A 67 -0.41 -16.02 6.72
N ALA A 68 -0.92 -14.99 6.05
CA ALA A 68 -0.49 -14.65 4.69
C ALA A 68 0.96 -14.13 4.61
N GLY A 69 1.58 -13.83 5.77
CA GLY A 69 2.96 -13.36 5.87
C GLY A 69 3.19 -12.05 5.10
N ILE A 70 2.22 -11.14 5.11
CA ILE A 70 2.26 -9.91 4.31
C ILE A 70 3.45 -9.02 4.66
N ARG A 71 3.99 -8.31 3.66
CA ARG A 71 5.08 -7.33 3.83
C ARG A 71 4.73 -6.02 3.15
N VAL A 72 5.33 -4.92 3.59
CA VAL A 72 5.18 -3.61 2.93
C VAL A 72 5.61 -3.72 1.47
N GLY A 73 4.75 -3.24 0.57
CA GLY A 73 4.87 -3.28 -0.88
C GLY A 73 4.26 -4.52 -1.54
N ASP A 74 3.79 -5.50 -0.76
CA ASP A 74 3.09 -6.66 -1.33
C ASP A 74 1.76 -6.22 -1.95
N THR A 75 1.44 -6.79 -3.11
CA THR A 75 0.10 -6.72 -3.67
C THR A 75 -0.69 -7.91 -3.17
N VAL A 76 -1.84 -7.65 -2.54
CA VAL A 76 -2.69 -8.64 -1.92
C VAL A 76 -4.06 -8.68 -2.58
N LEU A 77 -4.64 -9.87 -2.65
CA LEU A 77 -6.06 -10.14 -2.89
C LEU A 77 -6.71 -10.42 -1.54
N PHE A 78 -7.84 -9.80 -1.25
CA PHE A 78 -8.58 -10.05 -0.02
C PHE A 78 -10.09 -10.04 -0.26
N ILE A 79 -10.83 -10.80 0.56
CA ILE A 79 -12.29 -10.85 0.51
C ILE A 79 -12.83 -10.10 1.72
N ALA A 80 -13.67 -9.09 1.50
CA ALA A 80 -14.23 -8.31 2.59
C ALA A 80 -15.69 -7.94 2.35
N LYS A 81 -16.45 -7.85 3.46
CA LYS A 81 -17.79 -7.26 3.44
C LYS A 81 -17.67 -5.74 3.50
N VAL A 82 -18.37 -5.05 2.60
CA VAL A 82 -18.54 -3.60 2.65
C VAL A 82 -19.71 -3.29 3.57
N GLN A 83 -19.48 -2.48 4.60
CA GLN A 83 -20.48 -2.15 5.62
C GLN A 83 -20.19 -0.81 6.27
N GLN A 84 -21.11 -0.33 7.10
CA GLN A 84 -20.81 0.76 8.02
C GLN A 84 -19.66 0.39 8.96
N ALA A 85 -18.68 1.28 9.04
CA ALA A 85 -17.54 1.20 9.92
C ALA A 85 -17.36 2.55 10.64
N THR A 86 -16.94 2.52 11.89
CA THR A 86 -16.57 3.73 12.61
C THR A 86 -15.12 4.09 12.32
N LYS A 87 -14.88 5.27 11.74
CA LYS A 87 -13.55 5.86 11.53
C LYS A 87 -13.38 7.08 12.44
N GLY A 88 -12.16 7.32 12.92
CA GLY A 88 -11.82 8.45 13.81
C GLY A 88 -11.51 8.02 15.25
N PHE A 89 -10.94 8.95 16.03
CA PHE A 89 -10.50 8.69 17.40
C PHE A 89 -11.63 8.96 18.41
N ARG A 90 -11.69 8.14 19.47
CA ARG A 90 -12.48 8.46 20.66
C ARG A 90 -11.56 9.18 21.62
N ASP A 91 -11.34 10.46 21.41
CA ASP A 91 -10.66 11.27 22.40
C ASP A 91 -11.72 11.99 23.25
N PRO A 92 -11.83 11.69 24.56
CA PRO A 92 -12.73 12.39 25.46
C PRO A 92 -12.25 13.82 25.82
N HIS A 93 -11.05 14.24 25.41
CA HIS A 93 -10.45 15.53 25.76
C HIS A 93 -10.13 16.43 24.56
N GLN A 94 -10.22 15.95 23.32
CA GLN A 94 -9.92 16.76 22.13
C GLN A 94 -11.18 17.19 21.40
N HIS A 95 -11.68 18.39 21.72
CA HIS A 95 -12.76 19.02 20.96
C HIS A 95 -12.31 19.64 19.62
N HIS A 96 -11.00 19.77 19.34
CA HIS A 96 -10.54 20.62 18.22
C HIS A 96 -9.38 20.11 17.35
N LEU A 97 -8.94 18.84 17.45
CA LEU A 97 -7.90 18.29 16.58
C LEU A 97 -8.42 17.14 15.67
N GLY A 98 -9.12 17.53 14.61
CA GLY A 98 -8.89 17.00 13.26
C GLY A 98 -9.57 15.70 12.77
N ASN A 99 -10.21 14.85 13.58
CA ASN A 99 -10.99 13.71 13.01
C ASN A 99 -11.99 13.07 14.01
N PRO A 100 -13.19 13.66 14.20
CA PRO A 100 -14.20 13.10 15.08
C PRO A 100 -14.62 11.69 14.62
N ARG A 101 -14.99 10.83 15.58
CA ARG A 101 -15.59 9.53 15.27
C ARG A 101 -16.83 9.71 14.41
N ARG A 102 -16.80 9.14 13.20
CA ARG A 102 -17.92 9.16 12.26
C ARG A 102 -18.17 7.78 11.67
N GLN A 103 -19.42 7.52 11.33
CA GLN A 103 -19.79 6.37 10.54
C GLN A 103 -19.41 6.63 9.08
N VAL A 104 -18.69 5.69 8.48
CA VAL A 104 -18.29 5.71 7.08
C VAL A 104 -18.60 4.36 6.46
N ILE A 105 -18.83 4.31 5.15
CA ILE A 105 -18.88 3.03 4.45
C ILE A 105 -17.45 2.60 4.13
N GLY A 106 -17.12 1.37 4.49
CA GLY A 106 -15.88 0.73 4.08
C GLY A 106 -15.88 -0.73 4.45
N PHE A 107 -14.76 -1.29 4.85
CA PHE A 107 -14.67 -2.73 5.09
C PHE A 107 -14.96 -3.09 6.54
N ALA A 108 -15.52 -4.28 6.74
CA ALA A 108 -15.51 -4.94 8.03
C ALA A 108 -14.07 -5.05 8.57
N ASN A 109 -13.93 -5.05 9.90
CA ASN A 109 -12.62 -5.03 10.57
C ASN A 109 -11.70 -6.21 10.21
N THR A 110 -12.26 -7.30 9.68
CA THR A 110 -11.52 -8.52 9.37
C THR A 110 -11.95 -9.02 8.00
N PRO A 111 -11.03 -9.10 7.01
CA PRO A 111 -11.34 -9.78 5.77
C PRO A 111 -11.53 -11.28 6.02
N ARG A 112 -12.30 -11.93 5.16
CA ARG A 112 -12.54 -13.38 5.21
C ARG A 112 -11.31 -14.19 4.81
N SER A 113 -10.52 -13.65 3.88
CA SER A 113 -9.27 -14.26 3.43
C SER A 113 -8.34 -13.21 2.84
N VAL A 114 -7.05 -13.53 2.84
CA VAL A 114 -5.97 -12.70 2.28
C VAL A 114 -4.99 -13.62 1.57
N VAL A 115 -4.63 -13.28 0.34
CA VAL A 115 -3.62 -13.98 -0.47
C VAL A 115 -2.65 -12.94 -1.03
N VAL A 116 -1.35 -13.23 -0.97
CA VAL A 116 -0.34 -12.37 -1.59
C VAL A 116 -0.24 -12.73 -3.07
N LEU A 117 -0.66 -11.81 -3.93
CA LEU A 117 -0.59 -11.97 -5.39
C LEU A 117 0.81 -11.70 -5.92
N ARG A 118 1.44 -10.64 -5.42
CA ARG A 118 2.78 -10.23 -5.83
C ARG A 118 3.56 -9.79 -4.60
N ARG A 119 4.69 -10.45 -4.34
CA ARG A 119 5.63 -9.97 -3.34
C ARG A 119 6.27 -8.68 -3.83
N ARG A 120 6.61 -7.77 -2.91
CA ARG A 120 7.53 -6.67 -3.22
C ARG A 120 8.80 -7.31 -3.77
N GLN A 121 9.03 -7.19 -5.08
CA GLN A 121 10.38 -7.33 -5.61
C GLN A 121 11.14 -6.19 -4.96
N GLY A 122 12.06 -6.52 -4.05
CA GLY A 122 12.86 -5.51 -3.39
C GLY A 122 13.50 -4.60 -4.44
N CYS A 123 13.84 -3.37 -4.05
CA CYS A 123 14.59 -2.41 -4.88
C CYS A 123 15.86 -2.96 -5.53
N ARG A 124 16.22 -4.24 -5.31
CA ARG A 124 17.31 -4.97 -5.94
C ARG A 124 17.36 -4.77 -7.44
N HIS A 125 16.27 -4.95 -8.19
CA HIS A 125 16.32 -4.72 -9.64
C HIS A 125 16.61 -3.25 -10.04
N GLN A 126 16.14 -2.28 -9.24
CA GLN A 126 16.45 -0.86 -9.47
C GLN A 126 17.87 -0.49 -9.03
N LEU A 127 18.37 -1.12 -7.95
CA LEU A 127 19.74 -1.01 -7.46
C LEU A 127 20.71 -1.64 -8.45
N ASP A 128 20.46 -2.86 -8.92
CA ASP A 128 21.25 -3.56 -9.93
C ASP A 128 21.35 -2.72 -11.21
N LYS A 129 20.25 -2.07 -11.62
CA LYS A 129 20.22 -1.17 -12.78
C LYS A 129 20.99 0.14 -12.54
N LEU A 130 20.92 0.69 -11.33
CA LEU A 130 21.69 1.88 -10.93
C LEU A 130 23.19 1.58 -10.86
N GLU A 131 23.57 0.44 -10.29
CA GLU A 131 24.95 -0.04 -10.22
C GLU A 131 25.53 -0.26 -11.62
N GLN A 132 24.77 -0.89 -12.52
CA GLN A 132 25.17 -1.02 -13.93
C GLN A 132 25.34 0.33 -14.63
N THR A 133 24.45 1.28 -14.37
CA THR A 133 24.52 2.62 -14.97
C THR A 133 25.73 3.40 -14.46
N LEU A 134 26.07 3.28 -13.18
CA LEU A 134 27.26 3.90 -12.59
C LEU A 134 28.54 3.30 -13.17
N ALA A 135 28.63 1.97 -13.24
CA ALA A 135 29.77 1.28 -13.83
C ALA A 135 30.01 1.69 -15.30
N GLN A 136 28.95 1.83 -16.10
CA GLN A 136 29.06 2.28 -17.49
C GLN A 136 29.56 3.73 -17.60
N ARG A 137 29.14 4.63 -16.70
CA ARG A 137 29.62 6.02 -16.69
C ARG A 137 31.09 6.11 -16.31
N ASP A 138 31.53 5.33 -15.34
CA ASP A 138 32.93 5.31 -14.90
C ASP A 138 33.86 4.80 -16.01
N THR A 139 33.42 3.84 -16.81
CA THR A 139 34.17 3.36 -17.98
C THR A 139 34.28 4.45 -19.04
N HIS A 140 33.17 5.06 -19.44
CA HIS A 140 33.20 6.15 -20.43
C HIS A 140 34.03 7.36 -19.97
N LEU A 141 33.99 7.70 -18.67
CA LEU A 141 34.80 8.78 -18.12
C LEU A 141 36.30 8.46 -18.21
N ARG A 142 36.70 7.22 -17.92
CA ARG A 142 38.10 6.81 -18.06
C ARG A 142 38.57 6.85 -19.51
N GLU A 143 37.75 6.35 -20.44
CA GLU A 143 38.05 6.39 -21.87
C GLU A 143 38.22 7.83 -22.37
N ALA A 144 37.29 8.72 -22.01
CA ALA A 144 37.36 10.14 -22.40
C ALA A 144 38.56 10.87 -21.77
N LEU A 145 38.93 10.54 -20.53
CA LEU A 145 40.12 11.10 -19.88
C LEU A 145 41.40 10.63 -20.57
N GLN A 146 41.45 9.35 -20.96
CA GLN A 146 42.60 8.77 -21.64
C GLN A 146 42.76 9.32 -23.06
N GLU A 147 41.66 9.52 -23.79
CA GLU A 147 41.66 10.18 -25.11
C GLU A 147 42.11 11.64 -25.02
N LYS A 148 41.63 12.38 -24.00
CA LYS A 148 42.08 13.75 -23.74
C LYS A 148 43.59 13.81 -23.46
N GLU A 149 44.12 12.87 -22.69
CA GLU A 149 45.54 12.82 -22.34
C GLU A 149 46.39 12.52 -23.59
N GLN A 150 45.96 11.60 -24.45
CA GLN A 150 46.61 11.30 -25.73
C GLN A 150 46.63 12.50 -26.69
N LEU A 151 45.51 13.23 -26.78
CA LEU A 151 45.41 14.44 -27.62
C LEU A 151 46.24 15.61 -27.08
N SER A 152 46.56 15.63 -25.77
CA SER A 152 47.40 16.68 -25.17
C SER A 152 48.90 16.46 -25.34
N LEU A 153 49.30 15.27 -25.80
CA LEU A 153 50.69 14.87 -26.06
C LEU A 153 51.08 14.99 -27.55
N HIS A 154 50.20 15.54 -28.40
CA HIS A 154 50.44 15.87 -29.81
C HIS A 154 50.18 17.36 -30.04
#